data_AF-A0A9W3KKS9-F1
#
_entry.id   AF-A0A9W3KKS9-F1
#
_cell.length_a   1.000
_cell.length_b   1.000
_cell.length_c   1.000
_cell.angle_alpha   90.00
_cell.angle_beta   90.00
_cell.angle_gamma   90.00
#
_symmetry.space_group_name_H-M   'P 1'
#
loop_
_entity.id
_entity.type
_entity.pdbx_description
1 polymer ?
#
loop_
_entity_poly.entity_id
_entity_poly.type
_entity_poly.pdbx_seq_one_letter_code
_entity_poly.pdbx_strand_id
1 'polypeptide(L)' 'MGTKELGVNELIEIVKEIDLQTFSEIIELCASYENEE' A
#
# COMPACT_ATOMS: atom_id res chain seq x y z
N MET A 1 -6.48 -17.16 10.07
CA MET A 1 -6.26 -16.77 8.66
C MET A 1 -4.81 -16.32 8.59
N GLY A 2 -3.95 -17.06 7.88
CA GLY A 2 -2.51 -16.77 7.86
C GLY A 2 -2.23 -15.48 7.11
N THR A 3 -1.47 -14.57 7.71
CA THR A 3 -0.92 -13.41 7.01
C THR A 3 0.03 -13.93 5.94
N LYS A 4 -0.39 -13.85 4.68
CA LYS A 4 0.49 -14.17 3.55
C LYS A 4 1.48 -13.00 3.44
N GLU A 5 2.69 -13.19 3.94
CA GLU A 5 3.76 -12.22 3.73
C GLU A 5 4.01 -12.10 2.23
N LEU A 6 3.67 -10.94 1.67
CA LEU A 6 3.95 -10.63 0.28
C LEU A 6 5.43 -10.27 0.16
N GLY A 7 6.14 -10.95 -0.74
CA GLY A 7 7.51 -10.58 -1.04
C GLY A 7 7.58 -9.19 -1.68
N VAL A 8 8.72 -8.51 -1.54
CA VAL A 8 8.96 -7.18 -2.15
C VAL A 8 8.66 -7.18 -3.66
N ASN A 9 8.95 -8.27 -4.36
CA ASN A 9 8.64 -8.41 -5.79
C ASN A 9 7.14 -8.48 -6.08
N GLU A 10 6.35 -9.17 -5.26
CA GLU A 10 4.89 -9.23 -5.42
C GLU A 10 4.27 -7.87 -5.12
N LEU A 11 4.78 -7.14 -4.13
CA LEU A 11 4.39 -5.77 -3.84
C LEU A 11 4.70 -4.83 -5.01
N ILE A 12 5.86 -4.98 -5.66
CA ILE A 12 6.23 -4.19 -6.84
C ILE A 12 5.26 -4.44 -8.00
N GLU A 13 4.88 -5.69 -8.26
CA GLU A 13 3.92 -6.00 -9.33
C GLU A 13 2.54 -5.43 -9.03
N ILE A 14 2.08 -5.51 -7.77
CA ILE A 14 0.82 -4.88 -7.33
C ILE A 14 0.88 -3.36 -7.52
N VAL A 15 1.98 -2.72 -7.13
CA VAL A 15 2.17 -1.26 -7.28
C VAL A 15 2.22 -0.85 -8.76
N LYS A 16 2.72 -1.71 -9.66
CA LYS A 16 2.71 -1.45 -11.11
C LYS A 16 1.33 -1.58 -11.73
N GLU A 17 0.48 -2.47 -11.21
CA GLU A 17 -0.91 -2.64 -11.68
C GLU A 17 -1.86 -1.61 -11.09
N ILE A 18 -1.51 -1.01 -9.95
CA ILE A 18 -2.25 0.08 -9.33
C ILE A 18 -1.98 1.38 -10.11
N ASP A 19 -3.05 2.12 -10.38
CA ASP A 19 -2.95 3.47 -10.92
C ASP A 19 -2.28 4.42 -9.91
N LEU A 20 -1.43 5.34 -10.41
CA LEU A 20 -0.67 6.26 -9.58
C LEU A 20 -1.56 7.16 -8.69
N GLN A 21 -2.78 7.48 -9.12
CA GLN A 21 -3.73 8.23 -8.30
C GLN A 21 -4.16 7.40 -7.08
N THR A 22 -4.55 6.14 -7.30
CA THR A 22 -4.95 5.24 -6.21
C THR A 22 -3.79 4.96 -5.27
N PHE A 23 -2.55 4.85 -5.76
CA PHE A 23 -1.37 4.73 -4.90
C PHE A 23 -1.19 5.98 -4.01
N SER A 24 -1.33 7.19 -4.58
CA SER A 24 -1.26 8.44 -3.81
C SER A 24 -2.31 8.48 -2.70
N GLU A 25 -3.56 8.12 -3.01
CA GLU A 25 -4.65 8.08 -2.03
C GLU A 25 -4.36 7.11 -0.87
N ILE A 26 -3.79 5.94 -1.15
CA ILE A 26 -3.39 4.95 -0.13
C ILE A 26 -2.31 5.54 0.79
N ILE A 27 -1.31 6.22 0.24
CA ILE A 27 -0.23 6.83 1.03
C ILE A 27 -0.78 7.95 1.93
N GLU A 28 -1.66 8.80 1.41
CA GLU A 28 -2.30 9.87 2.20
C GLU A 28 -3.19 9.32 3.32
N LEU A 29 -3.90 8.22 3.04
CA LEU A 29 -4.71 7.52 4.04
C LEU A 29 -3.83 6.92 5.15
N CYS A 30 -2.73 6.25 4.78
CA CYS A 30 -1.75 5.72 5.73
C CYS A 30 -1.12 6.82 6.59
N ALA A 31 -0.71 7.93 5.98
CA ALA A 31 -0.14 9.08 6.69
C ALA A 31 -1.13 9.72 7.67
N SER A 32 -2.43 9.70 7.34
CA SER A 32 -3.47 10.21 8.23
C SER A 32 -3.62 9.36 9.50
N TYR A 33 -3.49 8.03 9.38
CA TYR A 33 -3.51 7.13 10.54
C TYR A 33 -2.27 7.28 11.43
N GLU A 34 -1.12 7.63 10.86
CA GLU A 34 0.11 7.90 11.63
C GLU A 34 0.06 9.22 12.41
N ASN A 35 -0.86 10.13 12.05
CA ASN A 35 -1.03 11.44 12.71
C ASN A 35 -2.22 11.48 13.70
N GLU A 36 -2.90 10.36 13.97
CA GLU A 36 -3.95 10.21 15.00
C GLU A 36 -3.38 9.73 16.36
N GLU A 37 -2.23 10.28 16.78
CA GLU A 37 -1.66 10.16 18.14
C GLU A 37 -1.46 11.54 18.77
#